data_AF-A0A1K1LU30-F1
#
_entry.id   AF-A0A1K1LU30-F1
#
_cell.length_a   1.000
_cell.length_b   1.000
_cell.length_c   1.000
_cell.angle_alpha   90.00
_cell.angle_beta   90.00
_cell.angle_gamma   90.00
#
_symmetry.space_group_name_H-M   'P 1'
#
loop_
_entity.id
_entity.type
_entity.pdbx_description
1 polymer ?
#
loop_
_entity_poly.entity_id
_entity_poly.type
_entity_poly.pdbx_seq_one_letter_code
_entity_poly.pdbx_strand_id
1 'polypeptide(L)'
;MTTTRRRERLDGERRTERTGPIDWAPSELAVIEAAADARGQASTTFIAKAALAVASGRYRVTADAEGHGFNAEQVALLRQAVEQQMHLRRLLANATGSLNQLAAGANSGNPPTAAALDAARQYLLNQIAENDRVTALLLDLVDPE
;
A
#
# COMPACT_ATOMS: atom_id res chain seq x y z
N MET A 1 4.46 32.85 -28.31
CA MET A 1 3.15 32.17 -28.40
C MET A 1 3.30 30.81 -27.74
N THR A 2 2.74 30.65 -26.55
CA THR A 2 2.97 29.47 -25.70
C THR A 2 1.82 28.48 -25.91
N THR A 3 2.13 27.31 -26.48
CA THR A 3 1.21 26.18 -26.67
C THR A 3 0.88 25.53 -25.33
N THR A 4 -0.29 25.83 -24.79
CA THR A 4 -0.84 25.15 -23.61
C THR A 4 -1.17 23.70 -23.99
N ARG A 5 -0.45 22.71 -23.41
CA ARG A 5 -0.75 21.27 -23.56
C ARG A 5 -2.16 21.00 -23.06
N ARG A 6 -3.07 20.72 -23.98
CA ARG A 6 -4.46 20.31 -23.70
C ARG A 6 -4.40 18.82 -23.34
N ARG A 7 -4.57 18.46 -22.05
CA ARG A 7 -4.76 17.06 -21.63
C ARG A 7 -5.97 16.52 -22.41
N GLU A 8 -5.73 15.54 -23.26
CA GLU A 8 -6.75 14.89 -24.06
C GLU A 8 -7.67 14.09 -23.13
N ARG A 9 -8.99 14.20 -23.37
CA ARG A 9 -10.05 13.59 -22.57
C ARG A 9 -10.47 12.26 -23.18
N LEU A 10 -11.04 11.37 -22.36
CA LEU A 10 -11.75 10.19 -22.84
C LEU A 10 -13.16 10.57 -23.32
N ASP A 11 -13.64 9.93 -24.38
CA ASP A 11 -14.96 10.19 -24.94
C ASP A 11 -16.08 9.84 -23.92
N GLY A 12 -16.93 10.81 -23.62
CA GLY A 12 -18.15 10.63 -22.82
C GLY A 12 -18.16 11.24 -21.41
N GLU A 13 -17.05 11.80 -20.91
CA GLU A 13 -17.02 12.39 -19.57
C GLU A 13 -17.73 13.76 -19.50
N ARG A 14 -18.76 13.86 -18.63
CA ARG A 14 -19.45 15.13 -18.30
C ARG A 14 -18.82 15.81 -17.09
N ARG A 15 -18.78 17.15 -17.12
CA ARG A 15 -18.22 18.02 -16.08
C ARG A 15 -18.87 17.80 -14.71
N THR A 16 -18.07 17.75 -13.65
CA THR A 16 -18.53 17.92 -12.27
C THR A 16 -18.27 19.35 -11.81
N GLU A 17 -19.32 20.13 -11.58
CA GLU A 17 -19.25 21.56 -11.18
C GLU A 17 -18.74 21.79 -9.73
N ARG A 18 -18.30 20.75 -9.03
CA ARG A 18 -18.42 20.70 -7.56
C ARG A 18 -17.17 21.11 -6.77
N THR A 19 -16.03 21.45 -7.39
CA THR A 19 -14.77 21.67 -6.66
C THR A 19 -13.87 22.80 -7.22
N GLY A 20 -14.38 24.04 -7.26
CA GLY A 20 -13.53 25.23 -7.43
C GLY A 20 -12.81 25.33 -8.79
N PRO A 21 -11.77 26.19 -8.95
CA PRO A 21 -11.18 26.53 -10.26
C PRO A 21 -10.36 25.40 -10.91
N ILE A 22 -10.40 24.18 -10.38
CA ILE A 22 -9.67 23.02 -10.89
C ILE A 22 -10.70 22.07 -11.52
N ASP A 23 -10.63 21.95 -12.84
CA ASP A 23 -11.42 20.97 -13.61
C ASP A 23 -10.82 19.58 -13.38
N TRP A 24 -11.46 18.77 -12.54
CA TRP A 24 -11.15 17.34 -12.36
C TRP A 24 -11.97 16.49 -13.32
N ALA A 25 -11.36 15.43 -13.85
CA ALA A 25 -12.12 14.37 -14.51
C ALA A 25 -12.99 13.61 -13.48
N PRO A 26 -14.17 13.08 -13.85
CA PRO A 26 -15.00 12.29 -12.94
C PRO A 26 -14.25 11.10 -12.31
N SER A 27 -13.37 10.46 -13.07
CA SER A 27 -12.50 9.38 -12.61
C SER A 27 -11.49 9.84 -11.56
N GLU A 28 -10.87 11.01 -11.74
CA GLU A 28 -9.97 11.63 -10.74
C GLU A 28 -10.73 11.99 -9.46
N LEU A 29 -11.95 12.53 -9.60
CA LEU A 29 -12.79 12.90 -8.46
C LEU A 29 -13.18 11.67 -7.63
N ALA A 30 -13.53 10.55 -8.28
CA ALA A 30 -13.86 9.30 -7.61
C ALA A 30 -12.67 8.77 -6.77
N VAL A 31 -11.45 8.86 -7.29
CA VAL A 31 -10.24 8.48 -6.54
C VAL A 31 -10.02 9.40 -5.34
N ILE A 32 -10.23 10.71 -5.51
CA ILE A 32 -10.10 11.71 -4.43
C ILE A 32 -11.13 11.44 -3.33
N GLU A 33 -12.39 11.21 -3.68
CA GLU A 33 -13.48 10.94 -2.74
C GLU A 33 -13.23 9.65 -1.96
N ALA A 34 -12.89 8.55 -2.65
CA ALA A 34 -12.54 7.29 -1.99
C ALA A 34 -11.32 7.44 -1.05
N ALA A 35 -10.33 8.25 -1.43
CA ALA A 35 -9.14 8.51 -0.61
C ALA A 35 -9.44 9.42 0.61
N ALA A 36 -10.43 10.29 0.50
CA ALA A 36 -10.88 11.18 1.57
C ALA A 36 -11.75 10.40 2.58
N ASP A 37 -12.67 9.57 2.09
CA ASP A 37 -13.53 8.69 2.89
C ASP A 37 -12.72 7.69 3.72
N ALA A 38 -11.72 7.06 3.10
CA ALA A 38 -10.79 6.16 3.80
C ALA A 38 -10.02 6.84 4.95
N ARG A 39 -9.96 8.18 4.96
CA ARG A 39 -9.30 8.98 6.01
C ARG A 39 -10.29 9.70 6.93
N GLY A 40 -11.60 9.44 6.77
CA GLY A 40 -12.67 10.09 7.53
C GLY A 40 -12.66 11.62 7.36
N GLN A 41 -12.33 12.11 6.16
CA GLN A 41 -12.15 13.54 5.89
C GLN A 41 -13.00 13.97 4.70
N ALA A 42 -13.45 15.22 4.70
CA ALA A 42 -14.05 15.81 3.51
C ALA A 42 -13.04 15.91 2.36
N SER A 43 -13.49 15.71 1.12
CA SER A 43 -12.66 15.75 -0.10
C SER A 43 -11.86 17.05 -0.23
N THR A 44 -12.46 18.18 0.15
CA THR A 44 -11.79 19.50 0.15
C THR A 44 -10.62 19.55 1.14
N THR A 45 -10.80 19.04 2.35
CA THR A 45 -9.75 18.94 3.37
C THR A 45 -8.63 18.01 2.93
N PHE A 46 -8.99 16.90 2.29
CA PHE A 46 -8.01 15.96 1.74
C PHE A 46 -7.16 16.61 0.65
N ILE A 47 -7.79 17.28 -0.34
CA ILE A 47 -7.09 18.00 -1.41
C ILE A 47 -6.16 19.07 -0.83
N ALA A 48 -6.64 19.88 0.12
CA ALA A 48 -5.83 20.94 0.74
C ALA A 48 -4.60 20.38 1.48
N LYS A 49 -4.75 19.27 2.22
CA LYS A 49 -3.62 18.61 2.89
C LYS A 49 -2.64 17.99 1.90
N ALA A 50 -3.14 17.40 0.82
CA ALA A 50 -2.29 16.86 -0.24
C ALA A 50 -1.46 17.96 -0.91
N ALA A 51 -2.09 19.09 -1.25
CA ALA A 51 -1.41 20.25 -1.82
C ALA A 51 -0.36 20.85 -0.86
N LEU A 52 -0.69 20.98 0.43
CA LEU A 52 0.26 21.45 1.44
C LEU A 52 1.44 20.49 1.62
N ALA A 53 1.19 19.18 1.59
CA ALA A 53 2.24 18.18 1.70
C ALA A 53 3.17 18.18 0.47
N VAL A 54 2.64 18.44 -0.72
CA VAL A 54 3.43 18.71 -1.92
C VAL A 54 4.27 19.99 -1.76
N ALA A 55 3.65 21.10 -1.36
CA ALA A 55 4.33 22.39 -1.22
C ALA A 55 5.42 22.37 -0.12
N SER A 56 5.22 21.58 0.93
CA SER A 56 6.22 21.37 2.00
C SER A 56 7.28 20.33 1.67
N GLY A 57 7.28 19.78 0.45
CA GLY A 57 8.27 18.79 -0.01
C GLY A 57 8.10 17.40 0.60
N ARG A 58 7.00 17.14 1.30
CA ARG A 58 6.69 15.83 1.89
C ARG A 58 6.28 14.81 0.83
N TYR A 59 5.62 15.26 -0.24
CA TYR A 59 5.35 14.46 -1.43
C TYR A 59 6.14 15.00 -2.61
N ARG A 60 6.78 14.10 -3.37
CA ARG A 60 7.49 14.44 -4.59
C ARG A 60 6.47 14.55 -5.72
N VAL A 61 6.37 15.72 -6.36
CA VAL A 61 5.61 15.85 -7.60
C VAL A 61 6.47 15.26 -8.71
N THR A 62 6.19 14.03 -9.13
CA THR A 62 6.75 13.49 -10.37
C THR A 62 6.06 14.22 -11.52
N ALA A 63 6.69 15.30 -11.98
CA ALA A 63 6.24 16.07 -13.14
C ALA A 63 6.82 15.46 -14.43
N ASP A 64 6.65 14.16 -14.62
CA ASP A 64 7.08 13.52 -15.86
C ASP A 64 5.89 13.44 -16.81
N ALA A 65 6.11 13.89 -18.05
CA ALA A 65 5.10 14.01 -19.09
C ALA A 65 4.52 12.67 -19.59
N GLU A 66 4.93 11.56 -18.97
CA GLU A 66 4.64 10.18 -19.37
C GLU A 66 3.59 9.48 -18.48
N GLY A 67 3.04 10.17 -17.46
CA GLY A 67 1.93 9.60 -16.69
C GLY A 67 2.35 8.56 -15.65
N HIS A 68 3.51 8.74 -15.02
CA HIS A 68 4.01 7.92 -13.91
C HIS A 68 3.20 8.18 -12.62
N GLY A 69 2.02 7.56 -12.54
CA GLY A 69 1.19 7.48 -11.35
C GLY A 69 0.46 6.14 -11.31
N PHE A 70 0.28 5.57 -10.13
CA PHE A 70 -0.44 4.31 -10.00
C PHE A 70 -1.91 4.50 -10.38
N ASN A 71 -2.41 3.66 -11.28
CA ASN A 71 -3.84 3.59 -11.61
C ASN A 71 -4.63 2.98 -10.42
N ALA A 72 -5.97 3.10 -10.45
CA ALA A 72 -6.81 2.66 -9.32
C ALA A 72 -6.66 1.16 -9.00
N GLU A 73 -6.42 0.33 -10.01
CA GLU A 73 -6.19 -1.11 -9.86
C GLU A 73 -4.84 -1.39 -9.19
N GLN A 74 -3.77 -0.74 -9.63
CA GLN A 74 -2.43 -0.79 -9.02
C GLN A 74 -2.46 -0.31 -7.56
N VAL A 75 -3.22 0.75 -7.25
CA VAL A 75 -3.41 1.23 -5.88
C VAL A 75 -4.14 0.20 -5.02
N ALA A 76 -5.16 -0.48 -5.56
CA ALA A 76 -5.86 -1.55 -4.84
C ALA A 76 -4.93 -2.75 -4.57
N LEU A 77 -4.15 -3.16 -5.57
CA LEU A 77 -3.16 -4.24 -5.46
C LEU A 77 -2.07 -3.90 -4.44
N LEU A 78 -1.53 -2.67 -4.44
CA LEU A 78 -0.57 -2.19 -3.45
C LEU A 78 -1.14 -2.21 -2.03
N ARG A 79 -2.41 -1.78 -1.85
CA ARG A 79 -3.07 -1.86 -0.53
C ARG A 79 -3.17 -3.31 -0.04
N GLN A 80 -3.62 -4.22 -0.90
CA GLN A 80 -3.73 -5.64 -0.58
C GLN A 80 -2.36 -6.24 -0.20
N ALA A 81 -1.31 -5.89 -0.95
CA ALA A 81 0.04 -6.35 -0.68
C ALA A 81 0.59 -5.82 0.66
N VAL A 82 0.33 -4.54 0.97
CA VAL A 82 0.71 -3.93 2.27
C VAL A 82 -0.06 -4.58 3.43
N GLU A 83 -1.35 -4.86 3.27
CA GLU A 83 -2.15 -5.57 4.28
C GLU A 83 -1.62 -6.98 4.54
N GLN A 84 -1.26 -7.72 3.48
CA GLN A 84 -0.62 -9.03 3.58
C GLN A 84 0.73 -8.92 4.31
N GLN A 85 1.54 -7.91 4.00
CA GLN A 85 2.82 -7.68 4.69
C GLN A 85 2.62 -7.35 6.18
N MET A 86 1.61 -6.55 6.53
CA MET A 86 1.27 -6.27 7.92
C MET A 86 0.81 -7.52 8.66
N HIS A 87 0.00 -8.36 8.01
CA HIS A 87 -0.43 -9.64 8.57
C HIS A 87 0.76 -10.56 8.83
N LEU A 88 1.66 -10.73 7.86
CA LEU A 88 2.88 -11.51 8.00
C LEU A 88 3.77 -11.03 9.15
N ARG A 89 3.94 -9.71 9.31
CA ARG A 89 4.70 -9.16 10.45
C ARG A 89 4.11 -9.57 11.80
N ARG A 90 2.78 -9.62 11.93
CA ARG A 90 2.12 -10.10 13.15
C ARG A 90 2.35 -11.60 13.37
N LEU A 91 2.27 -12.40 12.31
CA LEU A 91 2.55 -13.83 12.38
C LEU A 91 4.00 -14.13 12.80
N LEU A 92 4.97 -13.40 12.24
CA LEU A 92 6.38 -13.50 12.62
C LEU A 92 6.64 -13.05 14.06
N ALA A 93 5.96 -12.00 14.54
CA ALA A 93 6.03 -11.59 15.94
C ALA A 93 5.51 -12.68 16.88
N ASN A 94 4.39 -13.32 16.53
CA ASN A 94 3.84 -14.46 17.26
C ASN A 94 4.81 -15.66 17.24
N ALA A 95 5.41 -15.96 16.09
CA ALA A 95 6.41 -17.01 15.94
C ALA A 95 7.59 -16.79 16.91
N THR A 96 8.07 -15.56 16.98
CA THR A 96 9.17 -15.16 17.87
C THR A 96 8.78 -15.37 19.34
N GLY A 97 7.54 -15.05 19.72
CA GLY A 97 7.00 -15.33 21.05
C GLY A 97 6.98 -16.83 21.36
N SER A 98 6.51 -17.66 20.43
CA SER A 98 6.50 -19.12 20.59
C SER A 98 7.90 -19.71 20.70
N LEU A 99 8.87 -19.24 19.90
CA LEU A 99 10.27 -19.66 20.00
C LEU A 99 10.89 -19.31 21.35
N ASN A 100 10.60 -18.10 21.87
CA ASN A 100 11.05 -17.71 23.20
C ASN A 100 10.47 -18.59 24.30
N GLN A 101 9.21 -19.04 24.16
CA GLN A 101 8.62 -20.00 25.09
C GLN A 101 9.29 -21.38 25.02
N LEU A 102 9.59 -21.88 23.81
CA LEU A 102 10.34 -23.13 23.64
C LEU A 102 11.74 -23.05 24.25
N ALA A 103 12.43 -21.91 24.05
CA ALA A 103 13.73 -21.65 24.66
C ALA A 103 13.66 -21.55 26.19
N ALA A 104 12.65 -20.86 26.72
CA ALA A 104 12.43 -20.76 28.16
C ALA A 104 12.14 -22.13 28.79
N GLY A 105 11.31 -22.96 28.14
CA GLY A 105 11.02 -24.33 28.58
C GLY A 105 12.27 -25.20 28.61
N ALA A 106 13.09 -25.13 27.56
CA ALA A 106 14.39 -25.82 27.52
C ALA A 106 15.31 -25.39 28.67
N ASN A 107 15.40 -24.08 28.95
CA ASN A 107 16.22 -23.54 30.03
C ASN A 107 15.68 -23.87 31.43
N SER A 108 14.36 -24.09 31.57
CA SER A 108 13.73 -24.49 32.84
C SER A 108 13.71 -26.01 33.08
N GLY A 109 14.44 -26.79 32.27
CA GLY A 109 14.51 -28.25 32.41
C GLY A 109 13.32 -29.02 31.83
N ASN A 110 12.48 -28.37 31.02
CA ASN A 110 11.38 -28.99 30.28
C ASN A 110 11.63 -28.83 28.76
N PRO A 111 12.56 -29.60 28.19
CA PRO A 111 12.94 -29.45 26.79
C PRO A 111 11.74 -29.71 25.86
N PRO A 112 11.60 -28.90 24.80
CA PRO A 112 10.52 -29.10 23.83
C PRO A 112 10.68 -30.44 23.11
N THR A 113 9.55 -31.05 22.76
CA THR A 113 9.55 -32.30 22.00
C THR A 113 10.06 -32.08 20.57
N ALA A 114 10.62 -33.13 19.95
CA ALA A 114 11.03 -33.07 18.55
C ALA A 114 9.88 -32.63 17.62
N ALA A 115 8.66 -33.12 17.88
CA ALA A 115 7.47 -32.72 17.13
C ALA A 115 7.14 -31.22 17.28
N ALA A 116 7.34 -30.64 18.47
CA ALA A 116 7.14 -29.20 18.68
C ALA A 116 8.19 -28.36 17.94
N LEU A 117 9.44 -28.82 17.91
CA LEU A 117 10.52 -28.18 17.16
C LEU A 117 10.28 -28.25 15.65
N ASP A 118 9.87 -29.41 15.12
CA ASP A 118 9.54 -29.57 13.71
C ASP A 118 8.33 -28.73 13.30
N ALA A 119 7.29 -28.65 14.15
CA ALA A 119 6.15 -27.78 13.90
C ALA A 119 6.55 -26.30 13.86
N ALA A 120 7.39 -25.85 14.79
CA ALA A 120 7.91 -24.48 14.80
C ALA A 120 8.76 -24.18 13.55
N ARG A 121 9.63 -25.12 13.16
CA ARG A 121 10.45 -25.02 11.94
C ARG A 121 9.58 -24.92 10.69
N GLN A 122 8.60 -25.81 10.52
CA GLN A 122 7.71 -25.81 9.37
C GLN A 122 6.89 -24.52 9.30
N TYR A 123 6.41 -24.04 10.46
CA TYR A 123 5.70 -22.78 10.54
C TYR A 123 6.55 -21.60 10.03
N LEU A 124 7.80 -21.49 10.48
CA LEU A 124 8.73 -20.44 10.03
C LEU A 124 9.03 -20.53 8.53
N LEU A 125 9.26 -21.74 8.01
CA LEU A 125 9.50 -21.94 6.57
C LEU A 125 8.30 -21.48 5.74
N ASN A 126 7.08 -21.79 6.19
CA ASN A 126 5.86 -21.32 5.52
C ASN A 126 5.74 -19.79 5.56
N GLN A 127 6.11 -19.14 6.67
CA GLN A 127 6.09 -17.68 6.77
C GLN A 127 7.15 -17.00 5.88
N ILE A 128 8.33 -17.60 5.72
CA ILE A 128 9.39 -17.11 4.82
C ILE A 128 8.90 -17.20 3.37
N ALA A 129 8.39 -18.36 2.95
CA ALA A 129 7.88 -18.55 1.59
C ALA A 129 6.76 -17.55 1.23
N GLU A 130 5.84 -17.29 2.18
CA GLU A 130 4.77 -16.31 1.97
C GLU A 130 5.32 -14.87 1.96
N ASN A 131 6.36 -14.57 2.74
CA ASN A 131 7.04 -13.27 2.67
C ASN A 131 7.72 -13.03 1.32
N ASP A 132 8.40 -14.04 0.79
CA ASP A 132 9.04 -13.96 -0.52
C ASP A 132 8.00 -13.73 -1.62
N ARG A 133 6.86 -14.44 -1.55
CA ARG A 133 5.73 -14.27 -2.48
C ARG A 133 5.15 -12.85 -2.46
N VAL A 134 4.92 -12.29 -1.27
CA VAL A 134 4.38 -10.92 -1.12
C VAL A 134 5.42 -9.88 -1.56
N THR A 135 6.70 -10.10 -1.27
CA THR A 135 7.79 -9.22 -1.70
C THR A 135 7.93 -9.21 -3.22
N ALA A 136 7.85 -10.37 -3.88
CA ALA A 136 7.88 -10.47 -5.33
C ALA A 136 6.69 -9.72 -5.98
N LEU A 137 5.49 -9.88 -5.42
CA LEU A 137 4.31 -9.14 -5.88
C LEU A 137 4.46 -7.63 -5.69
N LEU A 138 5.07 -7.16 -4.60
CA LEU A 138 5.37 -5.75 -4.40
C LEU A 138 6.41 -5.23 -5.41
N LEU A 139 7.40 -6.03 -5.76
CA LEU A 139 8.42 -5.66 -6.75
C LEU A 139 7.79 -5.52 -8.14
N ASP A 140 7.02 -6.51 -8.60
CA ASP A 140 6.29 -6.46 -9.89
C ASP A 140 5.37 -5.24 -9.99
N LEU A 141 4.75 -4.83 -8.89
CA LEU A 141 3.84 -3.68 -8.87
C LEU A 141 4.57 -2.32 -8.93
N VAL A 142 5.80 -2.26 -8.46
CA VAL A 142 6.59 -1.01 -8.39
C VAL A 142 7.49 -0.86 -9.61
N ASP A 143 7.96 -1.96 -10.19
CA ASP A 143 8.86 -2.00 -11.34
C ASP A 143 8.52 -3.21 -12.24
N PRO A 144 7.43 -3.13 -13.03
CA PRO A 144 7.09 -4.17 -14.00
C PRO A 144 8.07 -4.13 -15.18
N GLU A 145 8.82 -5.22 -15.38
CA GLU A 145 9.65 -5.41 -16.60
C GLU A 145 8.83 -5.38 -17.90
#